data_AF-A0A7S4J6X5-F1
#
_entry.id   AF-A0A7S4J6X5-F1
#
_cell.length_a   1.000
_cell.length_b   1.000
_cell.length_c   1.000
_cell.angle_alpha   90.00
_cell.angle_beta   90.00
_cell.angle_gamma   90.00
#
_symmetry.space_group_name_H-M   'P 1'
#
loop_
_entity.id
_entity.type
_entity.pdbx_description
1 polymer ?
#
loop_
_entity_poly.entity_id
_entity_poly.type
_entity_poly.pdbx_seq_one_letter_code
_entity_poly.pdbx_strand_id
1 'polypeptide(L)'
;GMNRGELAGAGGGGGVDVRAAIEHTLQFGDDAAEGTVEEDPAAAEVSQTNVQLAQQAAQCLAEKADMLDDYFSIRFETVSRPKDPEGYGGEADDHDEEREREEQEERLILTGLPVLLEGHSPQPHALPLFLLRLATEVDWDNERKCFQGVFTELGSFYAEIPHAAADAAVSELPGEEMAGTEDDSDSDGGGSSGGEGNHTKG
;
A
#
# COMPACT_ATOMS: atom_id res chain seq x y z
N GLY A 1 -10.22 -21.53 -7.24
CA GLY A 1 -10.36 -21.71 -5.78
C GLY A 1 -9.64 -20.57 -5.11
N MET A 2 -10.27 -19.89 -4.14
CA MET A 2 -9.63 -18.82 -3.38
C MET A 2 -8.28 -19.28 -2.80
N ASN A 3 -7.23 -18.49 -2.99
CA ASN A 3 -6.04 -18.64 -2.14
C ASN A 3 -6.42 -18.15 -0.74
N ARG A 4 -6.75 -19.12 0.11
CA ARG A 4 -7.12 -19.00 1.54
C ARG A 4 -5.92 -18.82 2.49
N GLY A 5 -4.69 -18.74 1.98
CA GLY A 5 -3.52 -18.27 2.75
C GLY A 5 -3.13 -16.93 2.14
N GLU A 6 -3.05 -15.80 2.83
CA GLU A 6 -2.30 -15.62 4.05
C GLU A 6 -2.70 -14.31 4.77
N LEU A 7 -4.00 -13.98 4.80
CA LEU A 7 -4.52 -12.83 5.56
C LEU A 7 -4.99 -13.23 6.98
N ALA A 8 -4.42 -14.30 7.53
CA ALA A 8 -4.85 -14.88 8.79
C ALA A 8 -4.32 -14.09 10.01
N GLY A 9 -5.02 -13.01 10.37
CA GLY A 9 -5.14 -12.59 11.76
C GLY A 9 -5.94 -13.64 12.53
N ALA A 10 -5.45 -14.06 13.70
CA ALA A 10 -6.03 -15.13 14.50
C ALA A 10 -7.49 -14.82 14.92
N GLY A 11 -8.47 -15.51 14.31
CA GLY A 11 -9.84 -15.54 14.80
C GLY A 11 -10.93 -15.36 13.73
N GLY A 12 -11.25 -16.43 12.99
CA GLY A 12 -12.60 -16.70 12.48
C GLY A 12 -13.27 -15.63 11.58
N GLY A 13 -12.69 -15.33 10.43
CA GLY A 13 -13.28 -14.51 9.37
C GLY A 13 -12.16 -13.91 8.52
N GLY A 14 -11.69 -14.65 7.50
CA GLY A 14 -10.45 -14.33 6.79
C GLY A 14 -10.56 -13.10 5.91
N GLY A 15 -10.20 -11.95 6.44
CA GLY A 15 -10.09 -10.70 5.71
C GLY A 15 -9.45 -9.60 6.56
N VAL A 16 -9.04 -8.51 5.91
CA VAL A 16 -8.37 -7.38 6.58
C VAL A 16 -9.35 -6.23 6.74
N ASP A 17 -9.51 -5.75 7.96
CA ASP A 17 -10.24 -4.50 8.22
C ASP A 17 -9.47 -3.33 7.61
N VAL A 18 -10.04 -2.72 6.56
CA VAL A 18 -9.37 -1.71 5.75
C VAL A 18 -9.09 -0.45 6.57
N ARG A 19 -10.04 -0.02 7.41
CA ARG A 19 -9.87 1.17 8.25
C ARG A 19 -8.76 0.93 9.27
N ALA A 20 -8.81 -0.18 10.00
CA ALA A 20 -7.81 -0.51 11.01
C ALA A 20 -6.40 -0.67 10.40
N ALA A 21 -6.30 -1.24 9.20
CA ALA A 21 -5.04 -1.35 8.47
C ALA A 21 -4.45 0.04 8.14
N ILE A 22 -5.27 0.95 7.61
CA ILE A 22 -4.82 2.30 7.25
C ILE A 22 -4.45 3.11 8.51
N GLU A 23 -5.24 3.01 9.58
CA GLU A 23 -4.92 3.65 10.88
C GLU A 23 -3.53 3.25 11.38
N HIS A 24 -3.19 1.96 11.29
CA HIS A 24 -1.87 1.45 11.66
C HIS A 24 -0.77 2.10 10.82
N THR A 25 -0.92 2.24 9.49
CA THR A 25 0.07 2.92 8.64
C THR A 25 0.30 4.37 9.00
N LEU A 26 -0.76 5.09 9.37
CA LEU A 26 -0.69 6.51 9.68
C LEU A 26 -0.01 6.76 11.04
N GLN A 27 0.02 5.77 11.95
CA GLN A 27 0.68 5.89 13.25
C GLN A 27 2.23 5.87 13.15
N PHE A 28 2.83 5.07 12.26
CA PHE A 28 4.30 4.98 12.14
C PHE A 28 4.95 6.16 11.42
N GLY A 29 4.17 7.04 10.80
CA GLY A 29 4.69 8.29 10.22
C GLY A 29 5.13 9.31 11.29
N ASP A 30 4.75 9.10 12.55
CA ASP A 30 4.91 10.05 13.65
C ASP A 30 6.09 9.73 14.60
N ASP A 31 6.58 8.47 14.62
CA ASP A 31 7.66 8.01 15.52
C ASP A 31 9.05 8.63 15.25
N ALA A 32 9.20 9.47 14.22
CA ALA A 32 10.44 10.21 13.96
C ALA A 32 10.65 11.42 14.88
N ALA A 33 9.69 11.73 15.76
CA ALA A 33 9.74 12.86 16.70
C ALA A 33 9.91 12.41 18.17
N GLU A 34 10.84 11.50 18.48
CA GLU A 34 11.21 11.27 19.89
C GLU A 34 11.97 12.47 20.47
N GLY A 35 11.27 13.28 21.27
CA GLY A 35 11.88 14.34 22.05
C GLY A 35 10.89 15.15 22.88
N THR A 36 10.70 14.72 24.13
CA THR A 36 10.02 15.40 25.27
C THR A 36 8.53 15.10 25.48
N VAL A 37 8.25 14.56 26.67
CA VAL A 37 6.92 14.24 27.22
C VAL A 37 6.28 15.52 27.75
N GLU A 38 5.51 16.21 26.91
CA GLU A 38 4.33 16.96 27.33
C GLU A 38 3.19 16.51 26.41
N GLU A 39 2.00 16.26 26.95
CA GLU A 39 0.83 15.96 26.12
C GLU A 39 0.48 17.21 25.30
N ASP A 40 1.10 17.34 24.14
CA ASP A 40 0.87 18.43 23.20
C ASP A 40 -0.54 18.27 22.60
N PRO A 41 -1.45 19.26 22.77
CA PRO A 41 -2.77 19.23 22.14
C PRO A 41 -2.69 19.02 20.62
N ALA A 42 -1.59 19.39 19.97
CA ALA A 42 -1.38 19.16 18.54
C ALA A 42 -1.29 17.65 18.20
N ALA A 43 -0.69 16.82 19.07
CA ALA A 43 -0.60 15.37 18.83
C ALA A 43 -1.97 14.69 18.84
N ALA A 44 -2.88 15.16 19.71
CA ALA A 44 -4.26 14.69 19.74
C ALA A 44 -5.05 15.12 18.48
N GLU A 45 -4.84 16.33 17.97
CA GLU A 45 -5.44 16.81 16.72
C GLU A 45 -4.95 16.02 15.49
N VAL A 46 -3.66 15.67 15.44
CA VAL A 46 -3.08 14.84 14.36
C VAL A 46 -3.65 13.42 14.41
N SER A 47 -3.74 12.82 15.60
CA SER A 47 -4.37 11.50 15.78
C SER A 47 -5.83 11.48 15.29
N GLN A 48 -6.62 12.51 15.61
CA GLN A 48 -7.99 12.64 15.10
C GLN A 48 -8.04 12.79 13.58
N THR A 49 -7.11 13.54 12.99
CA THR A 49 -6.99 13.70 11.54
C THR A 49 -6.68 12.37 10.85
N ASN A 50 -5.79 11.57 11.43
CA ASN A 50 -5.44 10.24 10.92
C ASN A 50 -6.63 9.28 10.94
N VAL A 51 -7.42 9.29 12.02
CA VAL A 51 -8.65 8.50 12.11
C VAL A 51 -9.66 8.92 11.04
N GLN A 52 -9.86 10.23 10.84
CA GLN A 52 -10.76 10.74 9.80
C GLN A 52 -10.28 10.35 8.40
N LEU A 53 -8.97 10.44 8.14
CA LEU A 53 -8.40 10.04 6.85
C LEU A 53 -8.60 8.55 6.58
N ALA A 54 -8.35 7.70 7.58
CA ALA A 54 -8.57 6.26 7.44
C ALA A 54 -10.04 5.92 7.17
N GLN A 55 -10.97 6.62 7.84
CA GLN A 55 -12.41 6.48 7.59
C GLN A 55 -12.79 6.90 6.16
N GLN A 56 -12.30 8.05 5.69
CA GLN A 56 -12.55 8.51 4.33
C GLN A 56 -11.96 7.58 3.27
N ALA A 57 -10.76 7.05 3.51
CA ALA A 57 -10.13 6.09 2.61
C ALA A 57 -10.93 4.79 2.52
N ALA A 58 -11.39 4.26 3.65
CA ALA A 58 -12.26 3.08 3.68
C ALA A 58 -13.59 3.33 2.95
N GLN A 59 -14.22 4.49 3.16
CA GLN A 59 -15.46 4.85 2.46
C GLN A 59 -15.24 4.96 0.95
N CYS A 60 -14.15 5.60 0.52
CA CYS A 60 -13.78 5.70 -0.89
C CYS A 60 -13.68 4.31 -1.53
N LEU A 61 -12.97 3.38 -0.89
CA LEU A 61 -12.83 2.01 -1.40
C LEU A 61 -14.15 1.22 -1.40
N ALA A 62 -15.00 1.43 -0.38
CA ALA A 62 -16.32 0.81 -0.33
C ALA A 62 -17.20 1.24 -1.52
N GLU A 63 -17.20 2.52 -1.89
CA GLU A 63 -17.94 3.04 -3.03
C GLU A 63 -17.46 2.49 -4.38
N LYS A 64 -16.20 2.04 -4.46
CA LYS A 64 -15.60 1.48 -5.68
C LYS A 64 -15.49 -0.04 -5.66
N ALA A 65 -15.98 -0.72 -4.62
CA ALA A 65 -15.77 -2.15 -4.40
C ALA A 65 -16.20 -3.02 -5.58
N ASP A 66 -17.42 -2.82 -6.11
CA ASP A 66 -17.94 -3.59 -7.24
C ASP A 66 -17.03 -3.48 -8.48
N MET A 67 -16.61 -2.26 -8.79
CA MET A 67 -15.72 -1.99 -9.92
C MET A 67 -14.33 -2.62 -9.70
N LEU A 68 -13.82 -2.54 -8.48
CA LEU A 68 -12.52 -3.10 -8.10
C LEU A 68 -12.51 -4.63 -8.18
N ASP A 69 -13.62 -5.32 -7.87
CA ASP A 69 -13.74 -6.76 -8.08
C ASP A 69 -13.86 -7.11 -9.56
N ASP A 70 -14.77 -6.45 -10.28
CA ASP A 70 -15.07 -6.76 -11.68
C ASP A 70 -13.85 -6.62 -12.60
N TYR A 71 -13.06 -5.55 -12.44
CA TYR A 71 -11.94 -5.24 -13.33
C TYR A 71 -10.59 -5.71 -12.79
N PHE A 72 -10.40 -5.70 -11.48
CA PHE A 72 -9.10 -5.90 -10.86
C PHE A 72 -9.07 -7.08 -9.89
N SER A 73 -10.20 -7.77 -9.66
CA SER A 73 -10.33 -8.87 -8.70
C SER A 73 -9.86 -8.51 -7.28
N ILE A 74 -9.98 -7.24 -6.90
CA ILE A 74 -9.77 -6.75 -5.53
C ILE A 74 -11.14 -6.76 -4.86
N ARG A 75 -11.34 -7.69 -3.91
CA ARG A 75 -12.65 -7.91 -3.27
C ARG A 75 -12.73 -7.27 -1.91
N PHE A 76 -13.81 -6.52 -1.70
CA PHE A 76 -14.21 -5.99 -0.42
C PHE A 76 -15.59 -6.48 -0.03
N GLU A 77 -15.81 -6.67 1.27
CA GLU A 77 -17.09 -7.03 1.86
C GLU A 77 -17.43 -6.08 3.00
N THR A 78 -18.59 -5.45 2.95
CA THR A 78 -19.10 -4.62 4.05
C THR A 78 -19.78 -5.50 5.08
N VAL A 79 -19.31 -5.44 6.32
CA VAL A 79 -19.83 -6.24 7.45
C VAL A 79 -20.43 -5.31 8.49
N SER A 80 -21.75 -5.45 8.71
CA SER A 80 -22.44 -4.81 9.83
C SER A 80 -22.18 -5.59 11.12
N ARG A 81 -21.96 -4.89 12.25
CA ARG A 81 -21.91 -5.54 13.57
C ARG A 81 -23.19 -6.37 13.79
N PRO A 82 -23.10 -7.64 14.23
CA PRO A 82 -24.29 -8.41 14.56
C PRO A 82 -25.04 -7.69 15.70
N LYS A 83 -26.34 -7.46 15.50
CA LYS A 83 -27.24 -7.08 16.59
C LYS A 83 -27.23 -8.23 17.59
N ASP A 84 -26.92 -7.96 18.85
CA ASP A 84 -26.86 -8.98 19.89
C ASP A 84 -28.10 -9.89 19.81
N PRO A 85 -27.94 -11.22 19.66
CA PRO A 85 -29.08 -12.11 19.73
C PRO A 85 -29.44 -12.25 21.21
N GLU A 86 -30.60 -11.69 21.58
CA GLU A 86 -31.29 -11.93 22.84
C GLU A 86 -30.73 -11.20 24.08
N GLY A 87 -30.94 -9.88 24.10
CA GLY A 87 -31.23 -9.19 25.36
C GLY A 87 -32.59 -9.64 25.89
N TYR A 88 -32.61 -10.25 27.07
CA TYR A 88 -33.83 -10.53 27.83
C TYR A 88 -34.63 -9.23 27.96
N GLY A 89 -35.85 -9.20 27.39
CA GLY A 89 -36.72 -8.04 27.39
C GLY A 89 -37.00 -7.53 28.81
N GLY A 90 -36.26 -6.50 29.20
CA GLY A 90 -36.66 -5.57 30.25
C GLY A 90 -37.55 -4.51 29.63
N GLU A 91 -38.69 -4.23 30.26
CA GLU A 91 -39.66 -3.22 29.84
C GLU A 91 -38.94 -1.89 29.59
N ALA A 92 -39.09 -1.35 28.37
CA ALA A 92 -38.45 -0.14 27.91
C ALA A 92 -38.89 1.07 28.77
N ASP A 93 -37.93 1.72 29.40
CA ASP A 93 -38.05 3.13 29.80
C ASP A 93 -37.83 3.97 28.52
N ASP A 94 -38.71 4.94 28.24
CA ASP A 94 -38.79 5.77 27.02
C ASP A 94 -37.56 6.69 26.75
N HIS A 95 -36.41 6.44 27.39
CA HIS A 95 -35.20 7.26 27.30
C HIS A 95 -34.01 6.59 26.59
N ASP A 96 -34.11 5.33 26.15
CA ASP A 96 -32.97 4.59 25.56
C ASP A 96 -32.89 4.61 24.01
N GLU A 97 -33.80 5.28 23.30
CA GLU A 97 -33.76 5.33 21.82
C GLU A 97 -32.65 6.24 21.25
N GLU A 98 -32.10 7.17 22.03
CA GLU A 98 -30.99 8.04 21.58
C GLU A 98 -29.63 7.33 21.61
N ARG A 99 -29.49 6.27 22.41
CA ARG A 99 -28.22 5.54 22.57
C ARG A 99 -28.01 4.48 21.49
N GLU A 100 -29.07 4.02 20.82
CA GLU A 100 -29.02 3.12 19.66
C GLU A 100 -28.58 3.81 18.35
N ARG A 101 -28.37 5.13 18.39
CA ARG A 101 -27.78 5.94 17.31
C ARG A 101 -26.26 6.09 17.41
N GLU A 102 -25.62 5.49 18.41
CA GLU A 102 -24.16 5.28 18.43
C GLU A 102 -23.82 4.28 17.30
N GLU A 103 -23.76 4.80 16.08
CA GLU A 103 -23.04 4.34 14.89
C GLU A 103 -23.05 2.82 14.68
N GLN A 104 -23.93 2.39 13.77
CA GLN A 104 -23.75 1.14 13.04
C GLN A 104 -22.41 1.23 12.29
N GLU A 105 -21.30 0.85 12.93
CA GLU A 105 -19.98 0.79 12.30
C GLU A 105 -19.98 -0.37 11.29
N GLU A 106 -20.39 -0.05 10.07
CA GLU A 106 -20.12 -0.88 8.91
C GLU A 106 -18.61 -0.93 8.69
N ARG A 107 -18.04 -2.13 8.73
CA ARG A 107 -16.61 -2.35 8.50
C ARG A 107 -16.39 -2.84 7.09
N LEU A 108 -15.42 -2.26 6.40
CA LEU A 108 -14.99 -2.74 5.09
C LEU A 108 -13.87 -3.76 5.28
N ILE A 109 -14.11 -4.99 4.83
CA ILE A 109 -13.17 -6.10 4.93
C ILE A 109 -12.62 -6.43 3.55
N LEU A 110 -11.30 -6.37 3.37
CA LEU A 110 -10.65 -6.90 2.17
C LEU A 110 -10.63 -8.43 2.25
N THR A 111 -11.28 -9.11 1.29
CA THR A 111 -11.41 -10.57 1.26
C THR A 111 -10.70 -11.23 0.07
N GLY A 112 -10.20 -10.44 -0.88
CA GLY A 112 -9.48 -10.99 -2.04
C GLY A 112 -8.60 -10.00 -2.77
N LEU A 113 -7.53 -10.53 -3.35
CA LEU A 113 -6.59 -9.82 -4.21
C LEU A 113 -6.37 -10.61 -5.51
N PRO A 114 -5.96 -9.94 -6.61
CA PRO A 114 -5.68 -10.60 -7.89
C PRO A 114 -4.46 -11.52 -7.83
N VAL A 115 -4.50 -12.65 -8.55
CA VAL A 115 -3.31 -13.48 -8.78
C VAL A 115 -2.65 -13.04 -10.08
N LEU A 116 -1.60 -12.22 -10.00
CA LEU A 116 -0.90 -11.71 -11.18
C LEU A 116 0.06 -12.73 -11.80
N LEU A 117 0.72 -13.53 -10.97
CA LEU A 117 1.66 -14.59 -11.37
C LEU A 117 1.44 -15.82 -10.50
N GLU A 118 1.58 -17.01 -11.09
CA GLU A 118 1.41 -18.27 -10.36
C GLU A 118 2.51 -18.43 -9.28
N GLY A 119 2.09 -18.72 -8.05
CA GLY A 119 3.00 -18.90 -6.92
C GLY A 119 3.61 -17.60 -6.35
N HIS A 120 3.21 -16.43 -6.86
CA HIS A 120 3.65 -15.13 -6.33
C HIS A 120 2.53 -14.45 -5.55
N SER A 121 2.86 -13.96 -4.35
CA SER A 121 1.97 -13.14 -3.52
C SER A 121 2.73 -11.92 -3.01
N PRO A 122 2.06 -10.76 -2.91
CA PRO A 122 2.68 -9.55 -2.39
C PRO A 122 2.93 -9.70 -0.88
N GLN A 123 3.80 -8.86 -0.33
CA GLN A 123 4.11 -8.91 1.11
C GLN A 123 2.94 -8.35 1.94
N PRO A 124 2.42 -9.08 2.94
CA PRO A 124 1.29 -8.60 3.75
C PRO A 124 1.56 -7.28 4.49
N HIS A 125 2.81 -7.00 4.84
CA HIS A 125 3.20 -5.76 5.55
C HIS A 125 3.04 -4.49 4.69
N ALA A 126 3.06 -4.63 3.36
CA ALA A 126 2.86 -3.52 2.43
C ALA A 126 1.38 -3.23 2.14
N LEU A 127 0.49 -4.15 2.54
CA LEU A 127 -0.95 -4.05 2.27
C LEU A 127 -1.58 -2.77 2.83
N PRO A 128 -1.30 -2.36 4.08
CA PRO A 128 -1.85 -1.12 4.63
C PRO A 128 -1.54 0.13 3.79
N LEU A 129 -0.28 0.26 3.33
CA LEU A 129 0.14 1.37 2.48
C LEU A 129 -0.48 1.29 1.08
N PHE A 130 -0.59 0.09 0.52
CA PHE A 130 -1.29 -0.13 -0.74
C PHE A 130 -2.76 0.32 -0.66
N LEU A 131 -3.48 -0.05 0.39
CA LEU A 131 -4.89 0.34 0.58
C LEU A 131 -5.03 1.87 0.70
N LEU A 132 -4.14 2.52 1.46
CA LEU A 132 -4.10 3.97 1.57
C LEU A 132 -3.87 4.62 0.20
N ARG A 133 -2.82 4.23 -0.52
CA ARG A 133 -2.49 4.80 -1.84
C ARG A 133 -3.55 4.53 -2.89
N LEU A 134 -4.17 3.34 -2.85
CA LEU A 134 -5.29 3.01 -3.73
C LEU A 134 -6.43 4.01 -3.51
N ALA A 135 -6.74 4.35 -2.26
CA ALA A 135 -7.79 5.31 -1.94
C ALA A 135 -7.44 6.77 -2.29
N THR A 136 -6.18 7.18 -2.11
CA THR A 136 -5.76 8.60 -2.18
C THR A 136 -5.08 9.02 -3.49
N GLU A 137 -4.34 8.12 -4.15
CA GLU A 137 -3.51 8.46 -5.32
C GLU A 137 -4.21 8.19 -6.65
N VAL A 138 -5.33 7.45 -6.65
CA VAL A 138 -6.08 7.13 -7.86
C VAL A 138 -7.05 8.26 -8.22
N ASP A 139 -6.92 8.80 -9.44
CA ASP A 139 -7.88 9.73 -10.04
C ASP A 139 -9.12 8.95 -10.51
N TRP A 140 -10.15 8.88 -9.66
CA TRP A 140 -11.40 8.15 -9.92
C TRP A 140 -12.35 8.85 -10.92
N ASP A 141 -12.13 10.13 -11.22
CA ASP A 141 -13.01 10.91 -12.09
C ASP A 141 -12.66 10.74 -13.58
N ASN A 142 -11.41 10.39 -13.88
CA ASN A 142 -10.95 10.16 -15.24
C ASN A 142 -10.66 8.67 -15.51
N GLU A 143 -11.53 8.01 -16.29
CA GLU A 143 -11.43 6.57 -16.60
C GLU A 143 -10.02 6.11 -16.97
N ARG A 144 -9.34 6.81 -17.88
CA ARG A 144 -7.98 6.42 -18.32
C ARG A 144 -6.96 6.50 -17.19
N LYS A 145 -7.01 7.57 -16.38
CA LYS A 145 -6.11 7.73 -15.25
C LYS A 145 -6.48 6.82 -14.08
N CYS A 146 -7.76 6.54 -13.88
CA CYS A 146 -8.25 5.60 -12.88
C CYS A 146 -7.61 4.22 -13.12
N PHE A 147 -7.77 3.67 -14.33
CA PHE A 147 -7.19 2.36 -14.67
C PHE A 147 -5.67 2.37 -14.55
N GLN A 148 -5.02 3.42 -15.07
CA GLN A 148 -3.57 3.56 -14.95
C GLN A 148 -3.11 3.63 -13.49
N GLY A 149 -3.82 4.37 -12.64
CA GLY A 149 -3.55 4.52 -11.21
C GLY A 149 -3.67 3.19 -10.47
N VAL A 150 -4.79 2.49 -10.64
CA VAL A 150 -5.02 1.18 -10.00
C VAL A 150 -3.93 0.19 -10.41
N PHE A 151 -3.57 0.10 -11.69
CA PHE A 151 -2.47 -0.77 -12.13
C PHE A 151 -1.10 -0.34 -11.61
N THR A 152 -0.86 0.96 -11.43
CA THR A 152 0.40 1.47 -10.88
C THR A 152 0.55 1.09 -9.40
N GLU A 153 -0.52 1.22 -8.63
CA GLU A 153 -0.55 0.84 -7.21
C GLU A 153 -0.46 -0.68 -7.04
N LEU A 154 -1.21 -1.46 -7.84
CA LEU A 154 -1.07 -2.92 -7.87
C LEU A 154 0.34 -3.36 -8.28
N GLY A 155 0.90 -2.74 -9.32
CA GLY A 155 2.25 -3.04 -9.79
C GLY A 155 3.29 -2.78 -8.70
N SER A 156 3.17 -1.65 -8.00
CA SER A 156 4.05 -1.30 -6.89
C SER A 156 3.92 -2.31 -5.74
N PHE A 157 2.69 -2.63 -5.33
CA PHE A 157 2.44 -3.58 -4.23
C PHE A 157 2.95 -5.00 -4.53
N TYR A 158 2.85 -5.46 -5.78
CA TYR A 158 3.34 -6.78 -6.18
C TYR A 158 4.83 -6.81 -6.56
N ALA A 159 5.46 -5.64 -6.75
CA ALA A 159 6.88 -5.52 -7.09
C ALA A 159 7.80 -5.44 -5.85
N GLU A 160 7.26 -5.22 -4.65
CA GLU A 160 8.04 -5.21 -3.42
C GLU A 160 8.63 -6.61 -3.13
N ILE A 161 9.85 -6.84 -3.63
CA ILE A 161 10.67 -8.00 -3.31
C ILE A 161 11.40 -7.71 -2.00
N PRO A 162 11.42 -8.63 -1.01
CA PRO A 162 12.11 -8.41 0.25
C PRO A 162 13.58 -8.06 0.00
N HIS A 163 14.07 -6.99 0.65
CA HIS A 163 15.46 -6.53 0.55
C HIS A 163 16.51 -7.57 1.07
N ALA A 164 16.06 -8.72 1.57
CA ALA A 164 16.90 -9.77 2.15
C ALA A 164 17.65 -10.64 1.12
N ALA A 165 17.35 -10.55 -0.19
CA ALA A 165 17.98 -11.39 -1.21
C ALA A 165 19.14 -10.73 -1.97
N ALA A 166 19.39 -9.43 -1.76
CA ALA A 166 20.45 -8.71 -2.49
C ALA A 166 21.86 -8.95 -1.92
N ASP A 167 21.98 -9.30 -0.63
CA ASP A 167 23.28 -9.49 0.02
C ASP A 167 23.91 -10.87 -0.22
N ALA A 168 23.13 -11.84 -0.73
CA ALA A 168 23.60 -13.22 -0.95
C ALA A 168 24.23 -13.47 -2.33
N ALA A 169 24.20 -12.50 -3.26
CA ALA A 169 24.56 -12.70 -4.67
C ALA A 169 25.89 -12.05 -5.11
N VAL A 170 26.73 -11.56 -4.18
CA VAL A 170 28.02 -10.90 -4.52
C VAL A 170 29.27 -11.67 -4.05
N SER A 171 29.16 -12.96 -3.76
CA SER A 171 30.34 -13.81 -3.56
C SER A 171 30.37 -14.89 -4.63
N GLU A 172 31.56 -15.15 -5.18
CA GLU A 172 31.89 -16.17 -6.20
C GLU A 172 31.89 -15.68 -7.67
N LEU A 173 32.72 -14.67 -7.97
CA LEU A 173 33.45 -14.69 -9.25
C LEU A 173 34.83 -15.32 -8.99
N PRO A 174 35.19 -16.46 -9.61
CA PRO A 174 36.53 -17.02 -9.49
C PRO A 174 37.51 -16.16 -10.28
N GLY A 175 38.66 -15.87 -9.65
CA GLY A 175 39.75 -15.14 -10.26
C GLY A 175 40.33 -15.87 -11.47
N GLU A 176 40.38 -15.18 -12.61
CA GLU A 176 41.27 -15.56 -13.71
C GLU A 176 42.63 -14.90 -13.47
N GLU A 177 43.64 -15.75 -13.28
CA GLU A 177 45.03 -15.35 -13.12
C GLU A 177 45.86 -15.70 -14.36
N MET A 178 46.75 -14.75 -14.70
CA MET A 178 47.89 -14.77 -15.64
C MET A 178 47.63 -14.89 -17.15
N ALA A 179 48.17 -13.94 -17.93
CA ALA A 179 49.60 -13.93 -18.28
C ALA A 179 49.96 -12.63 -19.04
N GLY A 180 51.10 -12.04 -18.69
CA GLY A 180 51.67 -10.91 -19.41
C GLY A 180 52.43 -11.33 -20.66
N THR A 181 52.54 -10.40 -21.60
CA THR A 181 53.73 -10.17 -22.43
C THR A 181 53.75 -8.70 -22.84
N GLU A 182 54.86 -8.05 -22.51
CA GLU A 182 55.30 -6.75 -23.00
C GLU A 182 55.62 -6.87 -24.50
N ASP A 183 55.30 -5.85 -25.30
CA ASP A 183 56.13 -5.47 -26.46
C ASP A 183 55.89 -3.99 -26.82
N ASP A 184 56.98 -3.22 -26.75
CA ASP A 184 57.14 -1.83 -27.17
C ASP A 184 56.95 -1.65 -28.68
N SER A 185 56.34 -0.54 -29.11
CA SER A 185 56.92 0.30 -30.18
C SER A 185 56.12 1.59 -30.43
N ASP A 186 56.87 2.69 -30.38
CA ASP A 186 56.54 4.07 -30.76
C ASP A 186 55.99 4.22 -32.18
N SER A 187 55.07 5.18 -32.39
CA SER A 187 55.33 6.42 -33.16
C SER A 187 54.04 7.15 -33.57
N ASP A 188 53.97 8.41 -33.10
CA ASP A 188 53.73 9.66 -33.85
C ASP A 188 52.52 9.85 -34.79
N GLY A 189 51.88 11.03 -34.68
CA GLY A 189 51.04 11.59 -35.74
C GLY A 189 49.80 12.35 -35.28
N GLY A 190 49.92 13.67 -35.14
CA GLY A 190 48.87 14.56 -34.62
C GLY A 190 47.69 14.89 -35.53
N GLY A 191 46.82 15.77 -35.02
CA GLY A 191 45.70 16.34 -35.77
C GLY A 191 44.68 17.04 -34.88
N SER A 192 45.00 18.27 -34.44
CA SER A 192 44.05 19.20 -33.83
C SER A 192 43.32 19.97 -34.93
N SER A 193 41.99 19.89 -34.98
CA SER A 193 41.16 20.88 -35.69
C SER A 193 39.83 21.04 -34.97
N GLY A 194 39.59 22.27 -34.53
CA GLY A 194 38.47 22.69 -33.71
C GLY A 194 37.13 22.74 -34.44
N GLY A 195 36.09 22.88 -33.62
CA GLY A 195 34.70 22.90 -34.01
C GLY A 195 34.27 24.16 -34.75
N GLU A 196 33.36 23.96 -35.70
CA GLU A 196 32.52 24.99 -36.29
C GLU A 196 31.09 24.79 -35.79
N GLY A 197 30.55 25.83 -35.17
CA GLY A 197 29.16 25.90 -34.77
C GLY A 197 28.23 26.16 -35.95
N ASN A 198 26.99 25.72 -35.85
CA ASN A 198 25.92 26.15 -36.76
C ASN A 198 24.68 26.49 -35.93
N HIS A 199 24.38 27.79 -35.89
CA HIS A 199 23.23 28.45 -36.53
C HIS A 199 21.94 28.40 -35.72
N THR A 200 21.66 29.53 -35.07
CA THR A 200 20.32 29.97 -34.70
C THR A 200 19.73 30.84 -35.82
N LYS A 201 18.41 30.75 -35.91
CA LYS A 201 17.44 31.81 -36.27
C LYS A 201 16.78 31.72 -37.66
N GLY A 202 15.48 31.45 -37.60
CA GLY A 202 14.44 31.78 -38.57
C GLY A 202 13.12 31.79 -37.83
#